data_AF-A0A378TVN2-F1
#
_entry.id   AF-A0A378TVN2-F1
#
_cell.length_a   1.000
_cell.length_b   1.000
_cell.length_c   1.000
_cell.angle_alpha   90.00
_cell.angle_beta   90.00
_cell.angle_gamma   90.00
#
_symmetry.space_group_name_H-M   'P 1'
#
loop_
_entity.id
_entity.type
_entity.pdbx_description
1 polymer ?
#
loop_
_entity_poly.entity_id
_entity_poly.type
_entity_poly.pdbx_seq_one_letter_code
_entity_poly.pdbx_strand_id
1 'polypeptide(L)'
;MIQGISQNHCKAYPQMPLNDRQIKAAKPADTGKKIKLFDGNSLYLEVTPAGGKIFRMRYRIDGKEKDFTIGKYPTVSLVEARQAAENARRMIAQGQDPNKAKQEAKAARQAALLNTFEHLAKQWYEDNLPRWKEHHAERIMRYLKNDVFPVIGEIPVNEIKVTHIKNLLDDIMARGVGFGSPSL
;
A
#
# COMPACT_ATOMS: atom_id res chain seq x y z
N MET A 1 -43.49 -19.09 -34.04
CA MET A 1 -42.32 -18.20 -33.99
C MET A 1 -41.61 -18.42 -32.68
N ILE A 2 -40.51 -19.18 -32.66
CA ILE A 2 -39.64 -19.32 -31.48
C ILE A 2 -38.23 -19.06 -31.99
N GLN A 3 -37.73 -17.84 -31.75
CA GLN A 3 -36.39 -17.41 -32.13
C GLN A 3 -35.33 -18.10 -31.26
N GLY A 4 -34.25 -18.48 -31.93
CA GLY A 4 -33.22 -19.39 -31.44
C GLY A 4 -32.39 -18.86 -30.27
N ILE A 5 -32.08 -19.79 -29.38
CA ILE A 5 -31.08 -19.64 -28.33
C ILE A 5 -29.71 -19.77 -29.02
N SER A 6 -29.09 -18.62 -29.29
CA SER A 6 -27.71 -18.54 -29.77
C SER A 6 -26.78 -19.08 -28.68
N GLN A 7 -26.36 -20.33 -28.85
CA GLN A 7 -25.27 -20.93 -28.08
C GLN A 7 -24.00 -20.14 -28.39
N ASN A 8 -23.64 -19.21 -27.51
CA ASN A 8 -22.31 -18.62 -27.49
C ASN A 8 -21.32 -19.68 -27.01
N HIS A 9 -20.95 -20.59 -27.92
CA HIS A 9 -19.78 -21.44 -27.78
C HIS A 9 -18.55 -20.52 -27.72
N CYS A 10 -18.09 -20.23 -26.51
CA CYS A 10 -16.83 -19.55 -26.28
C CYS A 10 -15.70 -20.45 -26.79
N LYS A 11 -15.12 -20.12 -27.94
CA LYS A 11 -13.92 -20.78 -28.45
C LYS A 11 -12.80 -20.64 -27.41
N ALA A 12 -12.46 -21.73 -26.74
CA ALA A 12 -11.29 -21.82 -25.90
C ALA A 12 -10.05 -21.83 -26.81
N TYR A 13 -9.49 -20.65 -27.07
CA TYR A 13 -8.16 -20.56 -27.69
C TYR A 13 -7.13 -20.99 -26.65
N PRO A 14 -6.21 -21.93 -26.97
CA PRO A 14 -5.12 -22.30 -26.07
C PRO A 14 -4.24 -21.07 -25.86
N GLN A 15 -4.41 -20.41 -24.72
CA GLN A 15 -3.57 -19.28 -24.33
C GLN A 15 -2.23 -19.86 -23.91
N MET A 16 -1.19 -19.62 -24.71
CA MET A 16 0.17 -19.97 -24.32
C MET A 16 0.51 -19.19 -23.04
N PRO A 17 0.95 -19.86 -21.96
CA PRO A 17 1.38 -19.17 -20.75
C PRO A 17 2.54 -18.24 -21.09
N LEU A 18 2.56 -17.06 -20.49
CA LEU A 18 3.64 -16.11 -20.70
C LEU A 18 4.93 -16.66 -20.09
N ASN A 19 6.04 -16.20 -20.66
CA ASN A 19 7.37 -16.34 -20.07
C ASN A 19 8.04 -14.97 -19.92
N ASP A 20 9.08 -14.89 -19.08
CA ASP A 20 9.75 -13.63 -18.78
C ASP A 20 10.36 -12.96 -20.02
N ARG A 21 10.81 -13.74 -21.01
CA ARG A 21 11.35 -13.21 -22.27
C ARG A 21 10.27 -12.49 -23.07
N GLN A 22 9.08 -13.07 -23.17
CA GLN A 22 7.92 -12.46 -23.84
C GLN A 22 7.48 -11.19 -23.11
N ILE A 23 7.44 -11.20 -21.78
CA ILE A 23 7.06 -10.04 -20.96
C ILE A 23 8.07 -8.91 -21.13
N LYS A 24 9.37 -9.21 -21.09
CA LYS A 24 10.43 -8.22 -21.28
C LYS A 24 10.39 -7.62 -22.69
N ALA A 25 10.13 -8.45 -23.72
CA ALA A 25 10.03 -8.02 -25.11
C ALA A 25 8.71 -7.31 -25.45
N ALA A 26 7.72 -7.33 -24.57
CA ALA A 26 6.41 -6.74 -24.83
C ALA A 26 6.52 -5.21 -24.98
N LYS A 27 6.08 -4.71 -26.14
CA LYS A 27 6.06 -3.29 -26.51
C LYS A 27 4.63 -2.74 -26.50
N PRO A 28 4.44 -1.43 -26.28
CA PRO A 28 3.18 -0.75 -26.53
C PRO A 28 2.66 -0.98 -27.95
N ALA A 29 1.35 -0.84 -28.14
CA ALA A 29 0.80 -0.78 -29.48
C ALA A 29 1.13 0.57 -30.13
N ASP A 30 1.48 0.55 -31.42
CA ASP A 30 1.67 1.77 -32.23
C ASP A 30 0.37 2.60 -32.33
N THR A 31 -0.77 1.96 -32.08
CA THR A 31 -2.10 2.59 -32.06
C THR A 31 -2.38 3.39 -30.78
N GLY A 32 -1.46 3.44 -29.82
CA GLY A 32 -1.65 4.13 -28.55
C GLY A 32 -2.66 3.47 -27.61
N LYS A 33 -3.10 2.24 -27.92
CA LYS A 33 -4.03 1.45 -27.09
C LYS A 33 -3.27 0.51 -26.15
N LYS A 34 -3.93 0.16 -25.03
CA LYS A 34 -3.43 -0.85 -24.10
C LYS A 34 -3.49 -2.23 -24.74
N ILE A 35 -2.41 -3.02 -24.57
CA ILE A 35 -2.36 -4.42 -25.02
C ILE A 35 -2.57 -5.32 -23.80
N LYS A 36 -3.34 -6.41 -23.98
CA LYS A 36 -3.48 -7.48 -22.99
C LYS A 36 -2.82 -8.75 -23.51
N LEU A 37 -1.82 -9.24 -22.80
CA LEU A 37 -1.17 -10.53 -23.05
C LEU A 37 -1.64 -11.52 -21.99
N PHE A 38 -2.34 -12.59 -22.35
CA PHE A 38 -2.93 -13.51 -21.38
C PHE A 38 -1.93 -14.59 -20.96
N ASP A 39 -1.84 -14.85 -19.66
CA ASP A 39 -1.05 -15.94 -19.07
C ASP A 39 -1.88 -17.20 -18.81
N GLY A 40 -3.22 -17.06 -18.80
CA GLY A 40 -4.15 -18.11 -18.41
C GLY A 40 -4.70 -17.90 -17.00
N ASN A 41 -5.68 -18.71 -16.58
CA ASN A 41 -6.33 -18.60 -15.26
C ASN A 41 -6.81 -17.17 -14.92
N SER A 42 -7.31 -16.47 -15.95
CA SER A 42 -7.74 -15.07 -15.91
C SER A 42 -6.65 -14.05 -15.57
N LEU A 43 -5.38 -14.45 -15.49
CA LEU A 43 -4.21 -13.58 -15.38
C LEU A 43 -3.79 -13.07 -16.75
N TYR A 44 -3.46 -11.79 -16.83
CA TYR A 44 -2.92 -11.15 -18.02
C TYR A 44 -1.96 -10.02 -17.66
N LEU A 45 -1.03 -9.74 -18.56
CA LEU A 45 -0.19 -8.55 -18.56
C LEU A 45 -0.86 -7.44 -19.38
N GLU A 46 -1.13 -6.32 -18.76
CA GLU A 46 -1.54 -5.08 -19.42
C GLU A 46 -0.29 -4.24 -19.74
N VAL A 47 -0.03 -4.00 -21.02
CA VAL A 47 1.01 -3.09 -21.48
C VAL A 47 0.36 -1.74 -21.78
N THR A 48 0.78 -0.71 -21.07
CA THR A 48 0.29 0.66 -21.26
C THR A 48 0.94 1.32 -22.48
N PRO A 49 0.31 2.35 -23.07
CA PRO A 49 0.90 3.09 -24.19
C PRO A 49 2.27 3.69 -23.85
N ALA A 50 2.50 4.03 -22.58
CA ALA A 50 3.76 4.52 -22.05
C ALA A 50 4.83 3.44 -21.82
N GLY A 51 4.59 2.17 -22.19
CA GLY A 51 5.55 1.07 -22.01
C GLY A 51 5.51 0.39 -20.63
N GLY A 52 4.64 0.85 -19.74
CA GLY A 52 4.43 0.26 -18.43
C GLY A 52 3.79 -1.13 -18.55
N LYS A 53 4.22 -2.08 -17.72
CA LYS A 53 3.77 -3.47 -17.74
C LYS A 53 3.14 -3.80 -16.40
N ILE A 54 1.86 -4.20 -16.39
CA ILE A 54 1.07 -4.38 -15.18
C ILE A 54 0.39 -5.74 -15.20
N PHE A 55 0.63 -6.57 -14.19
CA PHE A 55 -0.11 -7.82 -14.00
C PHE A 55 -1.49 -7.53 -13.42
N ARG A 56 -2.52 -8.07 -14.09
CA ARG A 56 -3.92 -7.93 -13.69
C ARG A 56 -4.62 -9.27 -13.83
N MET A 57 -5.59 -9.52 -12.95
CA MET A 57 -6.44 -10.69 -12.99
C MET A 57 -7.89 -10.27 -13.16
N ARG A 58 -8.60 -10.85 -14.12
CA ARG A 58 -10.04 -10.68 -14.28
C ARG A 58 -10.79 -11.69 -13.41
N TYR A 59 -11.83 -11.25 -12.71
CA TYR A 59 -12.67 -12.13 -11.90
C TYR A 59 -14.12 -11.68 -11.89
N ARG A 60 -15.00 -12.55 -11.39
CA ARG A 60 -16.40 -12.24 -11.15
C ARG A 60 -16.74 -12.51 -9.68
N ILE A 61 -17.47 -11.58 -9.08
CA ILE A 61 -18.05 -11.70 -7.75
C ILE A 61 -19.43 -11.01 -7.80
N ASP A 62 -20.45 -11.61 -7.21
CA ASP A 62 -21.82 -11.09 -7.19
C ASP A 62 -22.36 -10.74 -8.60
N GLY A 63 -22.06 -11.58 -9.59
CA GLY A 63 -22.46 -11.39 -10.99
C GLY A 63 -21.77 -10.22 -11.72
N LYS A 64 -20.84 -9.51 -11.07
CA LYS A 64 -20.11 -8.37 -11.65
C LYS A 64 -18.69 -8.76 -12.02
N GLU A 65 -18.26 -8.38 -13.22
CA GLU A 65 -16.86 -8.51 -13.64
C GLU A 65 -16.01 -7.39 -13.05
N LYS A 66 -14.88 -7.77 -12.47
CA LYS A 66 -13.91 -6.86 -11.86
C LYS A 66 -12.49 -7.23 -12.29
N ASP A 67 -11.61 -6.23 -12.31
CA ASP A 67 -10.18 -6.41 -12.53
C ASP A 67 -9.44 -6.22 -11.20
N PHE A 68 -8.61 -7.19 -10.81
CA PHE A 68 -7.70 -7.12 -9.66
C PHE A 68 -6.30 -6.77 -10.16
N THR A 69 -5.73 -5.67 -9.66
CA THR A 69 -4.37 -5.26 -10.04
C THR A 69 -3.37 -5.87 -9.08
N ILE A 70 -2.48 -6.72 -9.58
CA ILE A 70 -1.47 -7.41 -8.77
C ILE A 70 -0.28 -6.47 -8.54
N GLY A 71 0.40 -6.06 -9.60
CA GLY A 71 1.58 -5.21 -9.52
C GLY A 71 2.20 -4.90 -10.87
N LYS A 72 3.26 -4.08 -10.83
CA LYS A 72 4.01 -3.67 -12.03
C LYS A 72 5.24 -4.56 -12.21
N TYR A 73 5.54 -4.94 -13.44
CA TYR A 73 6.82 -5.56 -13.78
C TYR A 73 7.89 -4.46 -13.95
N PRO A 74 9.15 -4.64 -13.49
CA PRO A 74 9.73 -5.86 -12.91
C PRO A 74 9.61 -5.96 -11.38
N THR A 75 8.99 -4.99 -10.69
CA THR A 75 8.83 -5.02 -9.22
C THR A 75 8.12 -6.27 -8.73
N VAL A 76 7.19 -6.80 -9.53
CA VAL A 76 6.58 -8.11 -9.34
C VAL A 76 7.01 -8.99 -10.52
N SER A 77 7.60 -10.14 -10.23
CA SER A 77 7.95 -11.17 -11.20
C SER A 77 6.73 -11.94 -11.68
N LEU A 78 6.86 -12.68 -12.79
CA LEU A 78 5.77 -13.54 -13.29
C LEU A 78 5.37 -14.63 -12.27
N VAL A 79 6.35 -15.20 -11.55
CA VAL A 79 6.10 -16.22 -10.53
C VAL A 79 5.28 -15.64 -9.38
N GLU A 80 5.69 -14.48 -8.85
CA GLU A 80 4.93 -13.78 -7.80
C GLU A 80 3.53 -13.39 -8.29
N ALA A 81 3.40 -12.98 -9.56
CA ALA A 81 2.10 -12.66 -10.14
C ALA A 81 1.17 -13.87 -10.20
N ARG A 82 1.69 -15.05 -10.57
CA ARG A 82 0.92 -16.32 -10.56
C ARG A 82 0.50 -16.71 -9.15
N GLN A 83 1.40 -16.59 -8.17
CA GLN A 83 1.09 -16.87 -6.77
C GLN A 83 0.02 -15.92 -6.21
N ALA A 84 0.15 -14.61 -6.49
CA ALA A 84 -0.82 -13.61 -6.08
C ALA A 84 -2.20 -13.84 -6.73
N ALA A 85 -2.23 -14.26 -7.99
CA ALA A 85 -3.48 -14.61 -8.68
C ALA A 85 -4.14 -15.86 -8.05
N GLU A 86 -3.36 -16.86 -7.66
CA GLU A 86 -3.87 -18.03 -6.95
C GLU A 86 -4.46 -17.66 -5.59
N ASN A 87 -3.74 -16.86 -4.80
CA ASN A 87 -4.22 -16.37 -3.51
C ASN A 87 -5.54 -15.59 -3.67
N ALA A 88 -5.61 -14.71 -4.67
CA ALA A 88 -6.83 -13.95 -4.97
C ALA A 88 -8.00 -14.87 -5.38
N ARG A 89 -7.75 -15.94 -6.16
CA ARG A 89 -8.79 -16.94 -6.47
C ARG A 89 -9.30 -17.67 -5.23
N ARG A 90 -8.41 -18.03 -4.30
CA ARG A 90 -8.81 -18.64 -3.03
C ARG A 90 -9.70 -17.70 -2.19
N MET A 91 -9.37 -16.42 -2.14
CA MET A 91 -10.21 -15.40 -1.47
C MET A 91 -11.60 -15.29 -2.12
N ILE A 92 -11.66 -15.27 -3.45
CA ILE A 92 -12.94 -15.21 -4.18
C ILE A 92 -13.78 -16.46 -3.92
N ALA A 93 -13.17 -17.65 -3.87
CA ALA A 93 -13.86 -18.89 -3.53
C ALA A 93 -14.45 -18.88 -2.11
N GLN A 94 -13.87 -18.08 -1.20
CA GLN A 94 -14.38 -17.83 0.16
C GLN A 94 -15.38 -16.66 0.21
N GLY A 95 -15.78 -16.09 -0.92
CA GLY A 95 -16.71 -14.96 -0.99
C GLY A 95 -16.08 -13.61 -0.63
N GLN A 96 -14.75 -13.51 -0.53
CA GLN A 96 -14.05 -12.26 -0.22
C GLN A 96 -13.60 -11.55 -1.50
N ASP A 97 -13.79 -10.22 -1.56
CA ASP A 97 -13.31 -9.41 -2.69
C ASP A 97 -11.83 -9.03 -2.49
N PRO A 98 -10.90 -9.50 -3.34
CA PRO A 98 -9.48 -9.18 -3.23
C PRO A 98 -9.16 -7.68 -3.35
N ASN A 99 -9.95 -6.93 -4.13
CA ASN A 99 -9.78 -5.48 -4.24
C ASN A 99 -10.15 -4.78 -2.92
N LYS A 100 -11.21 -5.24 -2.25
CA LYS A 100 -11.64 -4.70 -0.96
C LYS A 100 -10.58 -4.97 0.11
N ALA A 101 -10.10 -6.21 0.22
CA ALA A 101 -9.04 -6.56 1.15
C ALA A 101 -7.75 -5.76 0.91
N LYS A 102 -7.37 -5.54 -0.37
CA LYS A 102 -6.21 -4.69 -0.72
C LYS A 102 -6.42 -3.22 -0.33
N GLN A 103 -7.64 -2.70 -0.52
CA GLN A 103 -7.99 -1.34 -0.11
C GLN A 103 -7.99 -1.19 1.41
N GLU A 104 -8.56 -2.14 2.14
CA GLU A 104 -8.59 -2.16 3.60
C GLU A 104 -7.18 -2.24 4.18
N ALA A 105 -6.31 -3.10 3.65
CA ALA A 105 -4.91 -3.16 4.07
C ALA A 105 -4.17 -1.84 3.82
N LYS A 106 -4.42 -1.18 2.68
CA LYS A 106 -3.86 0.14 2.38
C LYS A 106 -4.40 1.21 3.34
N ALA A 107 -5.70 1.22 3.58
CA ALA A 107 -6.35 2.17 4.47
C ALA A 107 -5.89 1.97 5.91
N ALA A 108 -5.76 0.74 6.38
CA ALA A 108 -5.21 0.41 7.70
C ALA A 108 -3.77 0.89 7.84
N ARG A 109 -2.92 0.69 6.82
CA ARG A 109 -1.55 1.21 6.82
C ARG A 109 -1.52 2.75 6.85
N GLN A 110 -2.40 3.41 6.10
CA GLN A 110 -2.50 4.87 6.11
C GLN A 110 -3.01 5.39 7.45
N ALA A 111 -4.04 4.76 8.02
CA ALA A 111 -4.56 5.09 9.34
C ALA A 111 -3.50 4.90 10.42
N ALA A 112 -2.71 3.82 10.36
CA ALA A 112 -1.60 3.60 11.26
C ALA A 112 -0.56 4.73 11.17
N LEU A 113 -0.20 5.17 9.95
CA LEU A 113 0.73 6.29 9.75
C LEU A 113 0.19 7.63 10.29
N LEU A 114 -1.10 7.91 10.08
CA LEU A 114 -1.76 9.13 10.57
C LEU A 114 -1.97 9.10 12.09
N ASN A 115 -2.03 7.91 12.70
CA ASN A 115 -2.23 7.77 14.14
C ASN A 115 -0.92 7.61 14.94
N THR A 116 0.23 7.87 14.32
CA THR A 116 1.52 7.86 15.00
C THR A 116 1.70 9.08 15.90
N PHE A 117 2.49 8.93 16.98
CA PHE A 117 2.81 10.05 17.86
C PHE A 117 3.45 11.21 17.09
N GLU A 118 4.39 10.94 16.20
CA GLU A 118 5.08 11.97 15.44
C GLU A 118 4.12 12.78 14.57
N HIS A 119 3.18 12.11 13.89
CA HIS A 119 2.18 12.79 13.07
C HIS A 119 1.31 13.74 13.91
N LEU A 120 0.77 13.25 15.04
CA LEU A 120 -0.06 14.05 15.92
C LEU A 120 0.72 15.16 16.63
N ALA A 121 1.98 14.91 17.00
CA ALA A 121 2.85 15.91 17.62
C ALA A 121 3.20 17.05 16.64
N LYS A 122 3.40 16.74 15.35
CA LYS A 122 3.59 17.77 14.31
C LYS A 122 2.32 18.58 14.07
N GLN A 123 1.16 17.93 14.02
CA GLN A 123 -0.12 18.64 13.90
C GLN A 123 -0.35 19.56 15.11
N TRP A 124 -0.15 19.05 16.33
CA TRP A 124 -0.21 19.86 17.55
C TRP A 124 0.79 21.02 17.52
N TYR A 125 2.00 20.80 17.03
CA TYR A 125 3.00 21.84 16.87
C TYR A 125 2.52 22.96 15.93
N GLU A 126 1.99 22.60 14.76
CA GLU A 126 1.45 23.55 13.77
C GLU A 126 0.27 24.36 14.33
N ASP A 127 -0.66 23.71 15.04
CA ASP A 127 -1.81 24.37 15.67
C ASP A 127 -1.40 25.41 16.72
N ASN A 128 -0.23 25.23 17.35
CA ASN A 128 0.28 26.12 18.38
C ASN A 128 1.29 27.16 17.86
N LEU A 129 1.79 27.04 16.63
CA LEU A 129 2.70 28.03 16.02
C LEU A 129 2.19 29.48 16.13
N PRO A 130 0.91 29.79 15.88
CA PRO A 130 0.43 31.18 15.97
C PRO A 130 0.50 31.78 17.40
N ARG A 131 0.60 30.93 18.43
CA ARG A 131 0.61 31.33 19.85
C ARG A 131 2.02 31.41 20.43
N TRP A 132 3.01 30.82 19.77
CA TRP A 132 4.37 30.71 20.28
C TRP A 132 5.30 31.71 19.63
N LYS A 133 6.25 32.22 20.41
CA LYS A 133 7.42 32.92 19.87
C LYS A 133 8.28 31.92 19.10
N GLU A 134 8.89 32.36 18.02
CA GLU A 134 9.72 31.54 17.12
C GLU A 134 10.74 30.67 17.87
N HIS A 135 11.57 31.27 18.72
CA HIS A 135 12.55 30.53 19.52
C HIS A 135 11.94 29.47 20.45
N HIS A 136 10.72 29.69 20.96
CA HIS A 136 10.03 28.69 21.77
C HIS A 136 9.61 27.50 20.91
N ALA A 137 9.04 27.77 19.73
CA ALA A 137 8.63 26.74 18.79
C ALA A 137 9.84 25.91 18.31
N GLU A 138 10.92 26.56 17.87
CA GLU A 138 12.16 25.88 17.47
C GLU A 138 12.70 24.95 18.56
N ARG A 139 12.70 25.42 19.82
CA ARG A 139 13.15 24.63 20.95
C ARG A 139 12.28 23.40 21.19
N ILE A 140 10.96 23.53 21.10
CA ILE A 140 10.01 22.39 21.22
C ILE A 140 10.24 21.37 20.10
N MET A 141 10.34 21.83 18.85
CA MET A 141 10.60 20.93 17.71
C MET A 141 11.95 20.22 17.84
N ARG A 142 12.98 20.89 18.38
CA ARG A 142 14.28 20.27 18.64
C ARG A 142 14.18 19.13 19.65
N TYR A 143 13.48 19.32 20.77
CA TYR A 143 13.28 18.25 21.76
C TYR A 143 12.46 17.09 21.18
N LEU A 144 11.40 17.40 20.43
CA LEU A 144 10.61 16.38 19.76
C LEU A 144 11.46 15.55 18.79
N LYS A 145 12.28 16.18 17.95
CA LYS A 145 13.14 15.49 16.97
C LYS A 145 14.28 14.70 17.59
N ASN A 146 14.94 15.24 18.62
CA ASN A 146 16.16 14.64 19.15
C ASN A 146 15.88 13.59 20.23
N ASP A 147 14.79 13.75 20.97
CA ASP A 147 14.52 12.95 22.15
C ASP A 147 13.29 12.07 21.96
N VAL A 148 12.18 12.64 21.46
CA VAL A 148 10.88 11.95 21.49
C VAL A 148 10.62 11.09 20.25
N PHE A 149 10.80 11.63 19.05
CA PHE A 149 10.54 10.91 17.79
C PHE A 149 11.40 9.65 17.60
N PRO A 150 12.69 9.61 17.98
CA PRO A 150 13.48 8.39 17.86
C PRO A 150 12.96 7.21 18.70
N VAL A 151 12.25 7.49 19.80
CA VAL A 151 11.79 6.45 20.75
C VAL A 151 10.33 6.08 20.51
N ILE A 152 9.45 7.06 20.33
CA ILE A 152 8.00 6.84 20.23
C ILE A 152 7.35 7.41 18.96
N GLY A 153 8.12 8.03 18.07
CA GLY A 153 7.60 8.77 16.92
C GLY A 153 6.76 7.91 15.97
N GLU A 154 7.24 6.71 15.62
CA GLU A 154 6.55 5.78 14.72
C GLU A 154 5.46 4.94 15.39
N ILE A 155 5.34 5.01 16.72
CA ILE A 155 4.39 4.20 17.48
C ILE A 155 2.99 4.82 17.37
N PRO A 156 1.95 4.03 17.01
CA PRO A 156 0.57 4.48 17.09
C PRO A 156 0.19 4.92 18.51
N VAL A 157 -0.54 6.02 18.67
CA VAL A 157 -0.85 6.58 20.00
C VAL A 157 -1.61 5.61 20.91
N ASN A 158 -2.44 4.76 20.34
CA ASN A 158 -3.15 3.69 21.06
C ASN A 158 -2.24 2.54 21.52
N GLU A 159 -1.01 2.46 21.04
CA GLU A 159 -0.01 1.44 21.39
C GLU A 159 1.12 1.99 22.28
N ILE A 160 1.11 3.29 22.60
CA ILE A 160 2.09 3.89 23.51
C ILE A 160 1.82 3.38 24.93
N LYS A 161 2.83 2.71 25.48
CA LYS A 161 2.81 2.15 26.83
C LYS A 161 3.70 2.96 27.76
N VAL A 162 3.43 2.84 29.07
CA VAL A 162 4.24 3.44 30.14
C VAL A 162 5.73 3.07 30.00
N THR A 163 6.03 1.86 29.56
CA THR A 163 7.40 1.39 29.31
C THR A 163 8.13 2.22 28.25
N HIS A 164 7.44 2.66 27.20
CA HIS A 164 8.06 3.50 26.16
C HIS A 164 8.41 4.89 26.70
N ILE A 165 7.52 5.47 27.51
CA ILE A 165 7.76 6.76 28.16
C ILE A 165 8.90 6.67 29.18
N LYS A 166 8.95 5.56 29.95
CA LYS A 166 10.04 5.33 30.89
C LYS A 166 11.38 5.24 30.17
N ASN A 167 11.48 4.44 29.10
CA ASN A 167 12.72 4.30 28.33
C ASN A 167 13.18 5.65 27.74
N LEU A 168 12.22 6.45 27.22
CA LEU A 168 12.49 7.81 26.76
C LEU A 168 13.11 8.68 27.86
N LEU A 169 12.55 8.67 29.06
CA LEU A 169 13.07 9.43 30.20
C LEU A 169 14.45 8.93 30.62
N ASP A 170 14.64 7.61 30.69
CA ASP A 170 15.91 6.98 31.05
C ASP A 170 17.02 7.38 30.05
N ASP A 171 16.73 7.40 28.74
CA ASP A 171 17.67 7.83 27.68
C ASP A 171 18.02 9.32 27.74
N ILE A 172 17.08 10.17 28.17
CA ILE A 172 17.33 11.60 28.40
C ILE A 172 18.22 11.78 29.63
N MET A 173 17.93 11.06 30.72
CA MET A 173 18.71 11.11 31.96
C MET A 173 20.14 10.59 31.77
N ALA A 174 20.31 9.50 31.01
CA ALA A 174 21.62 8.91 30.72
C ALA A 174 22.54 9.85 29.91
N ARG A 175 21.98 10.73 29.07
CA ARG A 175 22.74 11.74 28.32
C ARG A 175 23.17 12.94 29.16
N GLY A 176 22.82 12.99 30.45
CA GLY A 176 23.31 14.01 31.38
C GLY A 176 22.71 15.41 31.16
N VAL A 177 21.53 15.51 30.53
CA VAL A 177 20.82 16.78 30.44
C VAL A 177 20.25 17.08 31.83
N GLY A 178 21.06 17.73 32.67
CA GLY A 178 20.64 18.20 33.98
C GLY A 178 19.33 18.98 33.83
N PHE A 179 18.26 18.49 34.44
CA PHE A 179 17.09 19.30 34.74
C PHE A 179 17.61 20.51 35.51
N GLY A 180 17.72 21.66 34.82
CA GLY A 180 17.90 22.93 35.50
C GLY A 180 16.68 23.15 36.37
N SER A 181 16.79 22.83 37.65
CA SER A 181 15.80 23.16 38.66
C SER A 181 15.42 24.64 38.50
N PRO A 182 14.13 24.99 38.44
CA PRO A 182 13.75 26.38 38.49
C PRO A 182 14.18 26.90 39.86
N SER A 183 15.12 27.84 39.86
CA SER A 183 15.43 28.68 41.02
C SER A 183 14.14 29.36 41.46
N LEU A 184 13.61 28.91 42.59
CA LEU A 184 12.68 29.67 43.44
C LEU A 184 13.46 30.79 44.14
#